data_AF-A0A353YWR1-F1
#
_entry.id   AF-A0A353YWR1-F1
#
_cell.length_a   1.000
_cell.length_b   1.000
_cell.length_c   1.000
_cell.angle_alpha   90.00
_cell.angle_beta   90.00
_cell.angle_gamma   90.00
#
_symmetry.space_group_name_H-M   'P 1'
#
loop_
_entity.id
_entity.type
_entity.pdbx_description
1 polymer ?
#
loop_
_entity_poly.entity_id
_entity_poly.type
_entity_poly.pdbx_seq_one_letter_code
_entity_poly.pdbx_strand_id
1 'polypeptide(L)'
;MQLRLFSIIKVLLLVSVLLSAMPSIFGQPASLSDSVTIELPASSLENALRKTAMHTGITFAYRSALLKGKSMASVKFNGTIEQLLIKLTAPFDLCYSERTTQVILHTACRPNRYTISGFIIENENQKAIPYVSVTTTDYATGVIADHEGYFELALDYTTTEDTLIFSCMGYQRDTIYVSPRENEPFYVRLSPRVYKINPAIISPDMYEIRKLGNNKSRPVGSLYLDTHGQQAALFIENNKNQIGIIQTVEYYISKKGNTNAPFRVRIYQPDSAGLPGKELTQDAIVVKPDLSEGWYRIDLVLEDIEFPKQGAFVAIEGVFPDDYDYYHGSADFVDIKATKQPLQNENLLAYGQRLGYNRKGRKDTWHYSMSKIWFQLEKQAFGVMISATVKYVKNTDNNDQENE
;
A
#
# COMPACT_ATOMS: atom_id res chain seq x y z
N MET A 1 -58.80 -60.45 -35.27
CA MET A 1 -57.67 -59.99 -34.45
C MET A 1 -56.63 -59.24 -35.32
N GLN A 2 -57.05 -58.23 -36.09
CA GLN A 2 -56.14 -57.38 -36.87
C GLN A 2 -56.52 -55.89 -36.89
N LEU A 3 -57.72 -55.51 -36.40
CA LEU A 3 -58.13 -54.10 -36.34
C LEU A 3 -57.75 -53.36 -35.04
N ARG A 4 -57.28 -54.05 -33.98
CA ARG A 4 -56.86 -53.37 -32.73
C ARG A 4 -55.37 -53.02 -32.67
N LEU A 5 -54.55 -53.53 -33.59
CA LEU A 5 -53.10 -53.27 -33.61
C LEU A 5 -52.75 -51.94 -34.33
N PHE A 6 -53.57 -51.53 -35.30
CA PHE A 6 -53.32 -50.31 -36.09
C PHE A 6 -53.65 -49.00 -35.35
N SER A 7 -54.62 -48.99 -34.41
CA SER A 7 -54.92 -47.78 -33.61
C SER A 7 -53.87 -47.51 -32.52
N ILE A 8 -53.24 -48.55 -31.96
CA ILE A 8 -52.24 -48.40 -30.91
C ILE A 8 -50.92 -47.86 -31.50
N ILE A 9 -50.55 -48.30 -32.71
CA ILE A 9 -49.34 -47.83 -33.40
C ILE A 9 -49.49 -46.37 -33.88
N LYS A 10 -50.69 -45.93 -34.29
CA LYS A 10 -50.94 -44.51 -34.64
C LYS A 10 -50.94 -43.58 -33.42
N VAL A 11 -51.39 -44.04 -32.24
CA VAL A 11 -51.35 -43.25 -31.01
C VAL A 11 -49.92 -43.19 -30.43
N LEU A 12 -49.13 -44.26 -30.52
CA LEU A 12 -47.72 -44.24 -30.09
C LEU A 12 -46.81 -43.39 -31.01
N LEU A 13 -47.05 -43.36 -32.32
CA LEU A 13 -46.31 -42.49 -33.24
C LEU A 13 -46.69 -41.00 -33.13
N LEU A 14 -47.92 -40.68 -32.70
CA LEU A 14 -48.31 -39.28 -32.45
C LEU A 14 -47.71 -38.75 -31.13
N VAL A 15 -47.52 -39.61 -30.13
CA VAL A 15 -46.89 -39.23 -28.85
C VAL A 15 -45.36 -39.15 -28.96
N SER A 16 -44.73 -39.90 -29.88
CA SER A 16 -43.28 -39.78 -30.12
C SER A 16 -42.88 -38.56 -30.97
N VAL A 17 -43.78 -38.03 -31.80
CA VAL A 17 -43.49 -36.84 -32.63
C VAL A 17 -43.76 -35.53 -31.87
N LEU A 18 -44.61 -35.53 -30.83
CA LEU A 18 -44.82 -34.36 -29.97
C LEU A 18 -43.72 -34.11 -28.92
N LEU A 19 -42.73 -35.00 -28.78
CA LEU A 19 -41.61 -34.83 -27.82
C LEU A 19 -40.31 -34.31 -28.45
N SER A 20 -40.31 -33.94 -29.74
CA SER A 20 -39.11 -33.49 -30.47
C SER A 20 -39.16 -32.02 -30.95
N ALA A 21 -40.10 -31.23 -30.44
CA ALA A 21 -40.15 -29.79 -30.67
C ALA A 21 -40.13 -29.01 -29.34
N MET A 22 -39.14 -29.30 -28.49
CA MET A 22 -38.69 -28.35 -27.48
C MET A 22 -37.38 -27.79 -28.02
N PRO A 23 -37.32 -26.52 -28.47
CA PRO A 23 -36.04 -25.90 -28.76
C PRO A 23 -35.23 -25.97 -27.47
N SER A 24 -34.16 -26.76 -27.49
CA SER A 24 -33.17 -26.75 -26.43
C SER A 24 -32.49 -25.40 -26.51
N ILE A 25 -32.99 -24.42 -25.75
CA ILE A 25 -32.30 -23.16 -25.50
C ILE A 25 -31.11 -23.53 -24.61
N PHE A 26 -30.05 -24.07 -25.19
CA PHE A 26 -28.72 -23.95 -24.63
C PHE A 26 -28.28 -22.50 -24.86
N GLY A 27 -28.88 -21.58 -24.09
CA GLY A 27 -28.26 -20.29 -23.85
C GLY A 27 -27.00 -20.53 -23.02
N GLN A 28 -25.93 -19.79 -23.31
CA GLN A 28 -24.78 -19.75 -22.41
C GLN A 28 -25.26 -19.40 -20.98
N PRO A 29 -24.69 -20.00 -19.92
CA PRO A 29 -25.01 -19.59 -18.56
C PRO A 29 -24.75 -18.09 -18.42
N ALA A 30 -25.73 -17.35 -17.90
CA ALA A 30 -25.64 -15.91 -17.74
C ALA A 30 -24.43 -15.56 -16.87
N SER A 31 -23.56 -14.69 -17.40
CA SER A 31 -22.34 -14.24 -16.73
C SER A 31 -22.55 -12.83 -16.17
N LEU A 32 -21.93 -12.52 -15.03
CA LEU A 32 -21.97 -11.14 -14.49
C LEU A 32 -21.33 -10.10 -15.41
N SER A 33 -20.47 -10.53 -16.34
CA SER A 33 -19.87 -9.68 -17.37
C SER A 33 -20.82 -9.30 -18.50
N ASP A 34 -21.98 -9.96 -18.63
CA ASP A 34 -22.91 -9.72 -19.74
C ASP A 34 -23.56 -8.34 -19.63
N SER A 35 -23.84 -7.72 -20.77
CA SER A 35 -24.49 -6.41 -20.83
C SER A 35 -26.00 -6.52 -20.63
N VAL A 36 -26.58 -5.60 -19.87
CA VAL A 36 -28.03 -5.51 -19.62
C VAL A 36 -28.51 -4.06 -19.76
N THR A 37 -29.67 -3.90 -20.41
CA THR A 37 -30.42 -2.64 -20.42
C THR A 37 -31.77 -2.89 -19.74
N ILE A 38 -32.00 -2.25 -18.58
CA ILE A 38 -33.19 -2.50 -17.77
C ILE A 38 -33.72 -1.21 -17.13
N GLU A 39 -35.04 -1.12 -17.03
CA GLU A 39 -35.74 -0.11 -16.24
C GLU A 39 -36.46 -0.78 -15.05
N LEU A 40 -36.03 -0.43 -13.85
CA LEU A 40 -36.57 -0.92 -12.59
C LEU A 40 -37.36 0.21 -11.91
N PRO A 41 -38.70 0.14 -11.81
CA PRO A 41 -39.47 1.15 -11.11
C PRO A 41 -39.20 1.12 -9.59
N ALA A 42 -39.50 2.22 -8.91
CA ALA A 42 -39.39 2.32 -7.45
C ALA A 42 -40.15 1.16 -6.78
N SER A 43 -39.42 0.34 -6.01
CA SER A 43 -39.94 -0.90 -5.43
C SER A 43 -39.03 -1.41 -4.31
N SER A 44 -39.39 -2.53 -3.68
CA SER A 44 -38.49 -3.22 -2.74
C SER A 44 -37.26 -3.78 -3.46
N LEU A 45 -36.13 -3.83 -2.76
CA LEU A 45 -34.90 -4.44 -3.29
C LEU A 45 -35.14 -5.88 -3.76
N GLU A 46 -35.97 -6.64 -3.03
CA GLU A 46 -36.39 -7.99 -3.41
C GLU A 46 -37.11 -8.03 -4.77
N ASN A 47 -38.03 -7.08 -5.03
CA ASN A 47 -38.72 -7.01 -6.32
C ASN A 47 -37.77 -6.62 -7.46
N ALA A 48 -36.81 -5.72 -7.19
CA ALA A 48 -35.80 -5.33 -8.16
C ALA A 48 -34.90 -6.51 -8.54
N LEU A 49 -34.36 -7.24 -7.55
CA LEU A 49 -33.55 -8.45 -7.78
C LEU A 49 -34.34 -9.53 -8.51
N ARG A 50 -35.62 -9.75 -8.18
CA ARG A 50 -36.49 -10.68 -8.92
C ARG A 50 -36.63 -10.28 -10.39
N LYS A 51 -36.84 -8.99 -10.68
CA LYS A 51 -36.93 -8.49 -12.07
C LYS A 51 -35.61 -8.65 -12.81
N THR A 52 -34.49 -8.36 -12.15
CA THR A 52 -33.16 -8.62 -12.70
C THR A 52 -32.99 -10.09 -13.04
N ALA A 53 -33.33 -11.00 -12.13
CA ALA A 53 -33.26 -12.46 -12.36
C ALA A 53 -34.07 -12.89 -13.59
N MET A 54 -35.30 -12.40 -13.72
CA MET A 54 -36.17 -12.71 -14.86
C MET A 54 -35.62 -12.20 -16.18
N HIS A 55 -34.88 -11.08 -16.16
CA HIS A 55 -34.36 -10.44 -17.36
C HIS A 55 -32.99 -11.00 -17.78
N THR A 56 -32.17 -11.42 -16.83
CA THR A 56 -30.79 -11.87 -17.09
C THR A 56 -30.62 -13.38 -17.03
N GLY A 57 -31.55 -14.12 -16.43
CA GLY A 57 -31.41 -15.57 -16.19
C GLY A 57 -30.57 -15.94 -14.97
N ILE A 58 -30.11 -14.95 -14.20
CA ILE A 58 -29.36 -15.18 -12.94
C ILE A 58 -30.31 -15.55 -11.81
N THR A 59 -29.88 -16.47 -10.96
CA THR A 59 -30.60 -16.83 -9.74
C THR A 59 -30.00 -16.14 -8.52
N PHE A 60 -30.83 -15.70 -7.58
CA PHE A 60 -30.36 -15.11 -6.32
C PHE A 60 -30.65 -16.02 -5.13
N ALA A 61 -29.69 -16.16 -4.22
CA ALA A 61 -29.84 -16.84 -2.95
C ALA A 61 -29.50 -15.88 -1.80
N TYR A 62 -30.37 -15.78 -0.79
CA TYR A 62 -30.19 -14.85 0.31
C TYR A 62 -31.02 -15.25 1.54
N ARG A 63 -30.63 -14.74 2.71
CA ARG A 63 -31.51 -14.78 3.89
C ARG A 63 -32.55 -13.66 3.77
N SER A 64 -33.84 -13.98 3.87
CA SER A 64 -34.93 -12.99 3.71
C SER A 64 -34.78 -11.74 4.60
N ALA A 65 -34.25 -11.91 5.82
CA ALA A 65 -33.98 -10.80 6.74
C ALA A 65 -33.02 -9.74 6.17
N LEU A 66 -32.16 -10.09 5.20
CA LEU A 66 -31.22 -9.16 4.56
C LEU A 66 -31.93 -8.14 3.67
N LEU A 67 -33.08 -8.49 3.10
CA LEU A 67 -33.81 -7.63 2.14
C LEU A 67 -35.04 -6.95 2.74
N LYS A 68 -35.50 -7.45 3.89
CA LYS A 68 -36.73 -6.99 4.53
C LYS A 68 -36.67 -5.49 4.85
N GLY A 69 -37.65 -4.74 4.34
CA GLY A 69 -37.77 -3.30 4.59
C GLY A 69 -36.84 -2.40 3.77
N LYS A 70 -36.01 -2.96 2.87
CA LYS A 70 -35.14 -2.19 1.98
C LYS A 70 -35.88 -1.83 0.69
N SER A 71 -35.99 -0.54 0.40
CA SER A 71 -36.69 0.02 -0.75
C SER A 71 -35.77 0.94 -1.53
N MET A 72 -35.94 0.97 -2.85
CA MET A 72 -35.08 1.71 -3.77
C MET A 72 -35.89 2.60 -4.71
N ALA A 73 -35.28 3.70 -5.15
CA ALA A 73 -35.83 4.58 -6.17
C ALA A 73 -35.86 3.89 -7.55
N SER A 74 -36.52 4.53 -8.52
CA SER A 74 -36.52 4.05 -9.90
C SER A 74 -35.10 4.08 -10.49
N VAL A 75 -34.68 3.00 -11.15
CA VAL A 75 -33.36 2.85 -11.76
C VAL A 75 -33.53 2.56 -13.24
N LYS A 76 -33.04 3.45 -14.10
CA LYS A 76 -32.72 3.15 -15.49
C LYS A 76 -31.24 2.80 -15.57
N PHE A 77 -30.90 1.71 -16.25
CA PHE A 77 -29.54 1.21 -16.29
C PHE A 77 -29.20 0.58 -17.63
N ASN A 78 -28.00 0.88 -18.13
CA ASN A 78 -27.35 0.23 -19.26
C ASN A 78 -25.86 0.03 -18.88
N GLY A 79 -25.38 -1.21 -18.89
CA GLY A 79 -24.04 -1.58 -18.45
C GLY A 79 -23.94 -3.09 -18.21
N THR A 80 -22.92 -3.55 -17.49
CA THR A 80 -22.83 -4.98 -17.13
C THR A 80 -23.77 -5.34 -16.00
N ILE A 81 -24.14 -6.63 -15.91
CA ILE A 81 -24.94 -7.13 -14.80
C ILE A 81 -24.23 -6.91 -13.46
N GLU A 82 -22.91 -7.10 -13.40
CA GLU A 82 -22.10 -6.83 -12.20
C GLU A 82 -22.31 -5.39 -11.69
N GLN A 83 -22.24 -4.41 -12.61
CA GLN A 83 -22.45 -2.99 -12.31
C GLN A 83 -23.89 -2.71 -11.84
N LEU A 84 -24.87 -3.36 -12.46
CA LEU A 84 -26.25 -3.28 -11.98
C LEU A 84 -26.38 -3.82 -10.55
N LEU A 85 -25.78 -4.97 -10.26
CA LEU A 85 -25.82 -5.56 -8.91
C LEU A 85 -25.18 -4.65 -7.88
N ILE A 86 -24.00 -4.10 -8.16
CA ILE A 86 -23.33 -3.13 -7.28
C ILE A 86 -24.27 -1.93 -7.02
N LYS A 87 -24.90 -1.39 -8.06
CA LYS A 87 -25.85 -0.27 -7.94
C LYS A 87 -27.07 -0.62 -7.08
N LEU A 88 -27.52 -1.87 -7.12
CA LEU A 88 -28.67 -2.34 -6.32
C LEU A 88 -28.30 -2.65 -4.87
N THR A 89 -27.08 -3.12 -4.58
CA THR A 89 -26.70 -3.64 -3.27
C THR A 89 -25.87 -2.67 -2.42
N ALA A 90 -25.04 -1.83 -3.03
CA ALA A 90 -24.16 -0.90 -2.32
C ALA A 90 -24.88 0.07 -1.37
N PRO A 91 -26.06 0.66 -1.72
CA PRO A 91 -26.79 1.56 -0.81
C PRO A 91 -27.31 0.90 0.48
N PHE A 92 -27.20 -0.43 0.58
CA PHE A 92 -27.79 -1.22 1.65
C PHE A 92 -26.77 -2.03 2.45
N ASP A 93 -25.48 -1.80 2.24
CA ASP A 93 -24.37 -2.56 2.83
C ASP A 93 -24.47 -4.07 2.55
N LEU A 94 -24.95 -4.41 1.34
CA LEU A 94 -25.07 -5.78 0.87
C LEU A 94 -24.00 -6.08 -0.19
N CYS A 95 -23.41 -7.25 -0.06
CA CYS A 95 -22.43 -7.81 -0.98
C CYS A 95 -22.88 -9.16 -1.51
N TYR A 96 -22.14 -9.67 -2.48
CA TYR A 96 -22.49 -10.93 -3.12
C TYR A 96 -21.28 -11.77 -3.52
N SER A 97 -21.53 -13.06 -3.72
CA SER A 97 -20.59 -14.02 -4.30
C SER A 97 -21.26 -14.76 -5.45
N GLU A 98 -20.52 -15.01 -6.52
CA GLU A 98 -21.00 -15.72 -7.70
C GLU A 98 -20.65 -17.22 -7.64
N ARG A 99 -21.58 -18.06 -8.09
CA ARG A 99 -21.38 -19.48 -8.38
C ARG A 99 -22.12 -19.86 -9.65
N THR A 100 -21.40 -19.97 -10.78
CA THR A 100 -21.89 -20.42 -12.10
C THR A 100 -23.06 -19.62 -12.70
N THR A 101 -24.25 -19.64 -12.10
CA THR A 101 -25.44 -18.85 -12.50
C THR A 101 -26.23 -18.35 -11.27
N GLN A 102 -25.63 -18.47 -10.09
CA GLN A 102 -26.23 -18.13 -8.81
C GLN A 102 -25.41 -17.05 -8.12
N VAL A 103 -26.10 -15.98 -7.70
CA VAL A 103 -25.56 -14.88 -6.91
C VAL A 103 -26.07 -15.01 -5.48
N ILE A 104 -25.15 -15.15 -4.53
CA ILE A 104 -25.47 -15.31 -3.11
C ILE A 104 -25.25 -13.98 -2.39
N LEU A 105 -26.31 -13.38 -1.83
CA LEU A 105 -26.20 -12.12 -1.07
C LEU A 105 -25.83 -12.37 0.40
N HIS A 106 -24.93 -11.54 0.90
CA HIS A 106 -24.44 -11.55 2.28
C HIS A 106 -23.97 -10.16 2.72
N THR A 107 -23.73 -9.98 4.02
CA THR A 107 -23.21 -8.72 4.59
C THR A 107 -21.69 -8.68 4.71
N ALA A 108 -21.02 -9.84 4.61
CA ALA A 108 -19.56 -9.91 4.61
C ALA A 108 -19.03 -9.51 3.23
N CYS A 109 -18.84 -8.22 3.02
CA CYS A 109 -18.20 -7.68 1.82
C CYS A 109 -16.73 -8.11 1.81
N ARG A 110 -16.40 -9.09 0.97
CA ARG A 110 -15.02 -9.25 0.52
C ARG A 110 -14.88 -8.33 -0.68
N PRO A 111 -14.03 -7.29 -0.64
CA PRO A 111 -13.83 -6.47 -1.82
C PRO A 111 -13.39 -7.38 -2.96
N ASN A 112 -14.10 -7.31 -4.09
CA ASN A 112 -13.54 -7.85 -5.33
C ASN A 112 -12.24 -7.07 -5.56
N ARG A 113 -11.13 -7.72 -5.88
CA ARG A 113 -9.85 -7.03 -6.06
C ARG A 113 -9.40 -7.16 -7.49
N TYR A 114 -8.78 -6.11 -8.00
CA TYR A 114 -8.06 -6.13 -9.26
C TYR A 114 -6.61 -5.76 -8.99
N THR A 115 -5.73 -6.16 -9.91
CA THR A 115 -4.29 -5.96 -9.76
C THR A 115 -3.83 -5.05 -10.88
N ILE A 116 -3.06 -4.04 -10.51
CA ILE A 116 -2.36 -3.17 -11.44
C ILE A 116 -0.88 -3.51 -11.31
N SER A 117 -0.22 -3.75 -12.44
CA SER A 117 1.21 -3.97 -12.47
C SER A 117 1.87 -3.25 -13.64
N GLY A 118 3.17 -3.04 -13.52
CA GLY A 118 3.90 -2.28 -14.52
C GLY A 118 5.36 -2.03 -14.15
N PHE A 119 6.05 -1.31 -15.02
CA PHE A 119 7.43 -0.90 -14.85
C PHE A 119 7.52 0.62 -14.77
N ILE A 120 8.39 1.10 -13.89
CA ILE A 120 8.67 2.51 -13.71
C ILE A 120 10.08 2.80 -14.21
N ILE A 121 10.17 3.68 -15.21
CA ILE A 121 11.40 3.99 -15.93
C ILE A 121 11.65 5.49 -15.97
N GLU A 122 12.90 5.88 -16.12
CA GLU A 122 13.28 7.27 -16.36
C GLU A 122 12.88 7.71 -17.77
N ASN A 123 12.26 8.88 -17.87
CA ASN A 123 11.75 9.41 -19.12
C ASN A 123 12.84 9.61 -20.20
N GLU A 124 14.06 10.00 -19.84
CA GLU A 124 15.10 10.34 -20.82
C GLU A 124 15.87 9.09 -21.29
N ASN A 125 16.44 8.32 -20.37
CA ASN A 125 17.30 7.18 -20.71
C ASN A 125 16.61 5.81 -20.69
N GLN A 126 15.31 5.75 -20.34
CA GLN A 126 14.50 4.53 -20.24
C GLN A 126 15.06 3.46 -19.28
N LYS A 127 15.94 3.83 -18.34
CA LYS A 127 16.41 2.92 -17.29
C LYS A 127 15.34 2.74 -16.23
N ALA A 128 15.28 1.54 -15.65
CA ALA A 128 14.46 1.26 -14.49
C ALA A 128 14.77 2.22 -13.33
N ILE A 129 13.71 2.68 -12.66
CA ILE A 129 13.82 3.43 -11.41
C ILE A 129 13.44 2.47 -10.29
N PRO A 130 14.40 1.99 -9.50
CA PRO A 130 14.11 1.07 -8.41
C PRO A 130 13.43 1.79 -7.25
N TYR A 131 12.68 1.04 -6.44
CA TYR A 131 12.17 1.49 -5.14
C TYR A 131 11.24 2.72 -5.15
N VAL A 132 10.56 2.94 -6.28
CA VAL A 132 9.52 3.95 -6.38
C VAL A 132 8.34 3.54 -5.48
N SER A 133 7.87 4.46 -4.65
CA SER A 133 6.64 4.27 -3.88
C SER A 133 5.44 4.48 -4.79
N VAL A 134 4.53 3.53 -4.80
CA VAL A 134 3.26 3.57 -5.53
C VAL A 134 2.12 3.50 -4.52
N THR A 135 1.35 4.57 -4.37
CA THR A 135 0.31 4.66 -3.33
C THR A 135 -0.99 5.23 -3.87
N THR A 136 -2.12 4.88 -3.25
CA THR A 136 -3.38 5.60 -3.42
C THR A 136 -3.29 7.01 -2.84
N THR A 137 -4.21 7.90 -3.23
CA THR A 137 -4.23 9.31 -2.78
C THR A 137 -4.46 9.50 -1.29
N ASP A 138 -5.11 8.54 -0.63
CA ASP A 138 -5.28 8.49 0.82
C ASP A 138 -4.08 7.84 1.55
N TYR A 139 -3.08 7.34 0.80
CA TYR A 139 -1.92 6.61 1.28
C TYR A 139 -2.24 5.36 2.12
N ALA A 140 -3.49 4.87 2.09
CA ALA A 140 -3.90 3.71 2.87
C ALA A 140 -3.38 2.40 2.28
N THR A 141 -3.23 2.39 0.95
CA THR A 141 -2.83 1.24 0.13
C THR A 141 -1.66 1.64 -0.75
N GLY A 142 -0.65 0.77 -0.83
CA GLY A 142 0.52 1.03 -1.66
C GLY A 142 1.58 -0.05 -1.56
N VAL A 143 2.54 0.02 -2.48
CA VAL A 143 3.69 -0.87 -2.60
C VAL A 143 4.94 -0.07 -2.94
N ILE A 144 6.09 -0.73 -2.85
CA ILE A 144 7.37 -0.20 -3.30
C ILE A 144 7.83 -1.08 -4.45
N ALA A 145 8.17 -0.45 -5.57
CA ALA A 145 8.69 -1.13 -6.73
C ALA A 145 10.03 -1.84 -6.41
N ASP A 146 10.31 -2.91 -7.12
CA ASP A 146 11.52 -3.70 -6.92
C ASP A 146 12.79 -3.04 -7.49
N HIS A 147 13.92 -3.76 -7.45
CA HIS A 147 15.19 -3.30 -8.01
C HIS A 147 15.21 -3.13 -9.55
N GLU A 148 14.23 -3.69 -10.28
CA GLU A 148 14.03 -3.50 -11.72
C GLU A 148 12.91 -2.49 -12.04
N GLY A 149 12.37 -1.84 -11.01
CA GLY A 149 11.29 -0.86 -11.15
C GLY A 149 9.92 -1.48 -11.44
N TYR A 150 9.76 -2.80 -11.29
CA TYR A 150 8.47 -3.47 -11.38
C TYR A 150 7.65 -3.24 -10.11
N PHE A 151 6.36 -3.03 -10.26
CA PHE A 151 5.42 -2.97 -9.16
C PHE A 151 4.18 -3.80 -9.47
N GLU A 152 3.56 -4.32 -8.41
CA GLU A 152 2.26 -4.97 -8.45
C GLU A 152 1.44 -4.51 -7.26
N LEU A 153 0.26 -3.96 -7.52
CA LEU A 153 -0.62 -3.39 -6.49
C LEU A 153 -2.03 -3.94 -6.64
N ALA A 154 -2.49 -4.63 -5.60
CA ALA A 154 -3.88 -5.07 -5.49
C ALA A 154 -4.74 -3.93 -4.93
N LEU A 155 -5.75 -3.53 -5.69
CA LEU A 155 -6.75 -2.54 -5.31
C LEU A 155 -8.12 -3.18 -5.16
N ASP A 156 -8.92 -2.61 -4.27
CA ASP A 156 -10.32 -2.99 -4.13
C ASP A 156 -11.12 -2.42 -5.32
N TYR A 157 -11.97 -3.24 -5.92
CA TYR A 157 -12.80 -2.87 -7.05
C TYR A 157 -13.82 -1.84 -6.59
N THR A 158 -13.66 -0.62 -7.08
CA THR A 158 -14.64 0.45 -6.90
C THR A 158 -15.27 0.78 -8.25
N THR A 159 -16.46 1.38 -8.25
CA THR A 159 -17.11 1.83 -9.50
C THR A 159 -16.50 3.13 -10.03
N THR A 160 -15.45 3.64 -9.39
CA THR A 160 -14.76 4.89 -9.68
C THR A 160 -13.33 4.58 -10.11
N GLU A 161 -12.75 5.45 -10.93
CA GLU A 161 -11.32 5.38 -11.23
C GLU A 161 -10.53 5.66 -9.95
N ASP A 162 -9.46 4.89 -9.73
CA ASP A 162 -8.51 5.15 -8.66
C ASP A 162 -7.40 6.06 -9.19
N THR A 163 -6.64 6.63 -8.27
CA THR A 163 -5.52 7.50 -8.60
C THR A 163 -4.29 7.02 -7.84
N LEU A 164 -3.24 6.68 -8.59
CA LEU A 164 -1.95 6.26 -8.05
C LEU A 164 -0.95 7.39 -8.10
N ILE A 165 -0.25 7.58 -6.99
CA ILE A 165 0.85 8.53 -6.84
C ILE A 165 2.14 7.73 -6.90
N PHE A 166 3.03 8.13 -7.82
CA PHE A 166 4.36 7.58 -7.99
C PHE A 166 5.37 8.59 -7.46
N SER A 167 6.17 8.19 -6.47
CA SER A 167 7.13 9.09 -5.83
C SER A 167 8.45 8.40 -5.51
N CYS A 168 9.54 9.11 -5.79
CA CYS A 168 10.91 8.68 -5.53
C CYS A 168 11.79 9.92 -5.38
N MET A 169 12.72 9.89 -4.42
CA MET A 169 13.73 10.94 -4.24
C MET A 169 14.48 11.20 -5.56
N GLY A 170 14.66 12.48 -5.91
CA GLY A 170 15.36 12.88 -7.13
C GLY A 170 14.51 12.85 -8.41
N TYR A 171 13.24 12.45 -8.33
CA TYR A 171 12.30 12.46 -9.47
C TYR A 171 11.10 13.38 -9.22
N GLN A 172 10.49 13.85 -10.29
CA GLN A 172 9.22 14.55 -10.21
C GLN A 172 8.12 13.53 -9.93
N ARG A 173 7.35 13.78 -8.86
CA ARG A 173 6.17 12.98 -8.52
C ARG A 173 5.17 13.03 -9.66
N ASP A 174 4.61 11.89 -10.00
CA ASP A 174 3.57 11.77 -11.01
C ASP A 174 2.32 11.10 -10.42
N THR A 175 1.18 11.40 -11.04
CA THR A 175 -0.14 10.94 -10.60
C THR A 175 -0.90 10.40 -11.79
N ILE A 176 -1.25 9.12 -11.74
CA ILE A 176 -1.86 8.40 -12.87
C ILE A 176 -3.22 7.85 -12.45
N TYR A 177 -4.21 8.05 -13.30
CA TYR A 177 -5.53 7.44 -13.18
C TYR A 177 -5.46 5.99 -13.61
N VAL A 178 -6.11 5.13 -12.84
CA VAL A 178 -6.13 3.69 -13.11
C VAL A 178 -7.55 3.15 -12.99
N SER A 179 -7.85 2.17 -13.84
CA SER A 179 -9.15 1.53 -13.88
C SER A 179 -9.04 0.00 -13.89
N PRO A 180 -10.06 -0.73 -13.41
CA PRO A 180 -10.07 -2.20 -13.43
C PRO A 180 -10.04 -2.85 -14.82
N ARG A 181 -10.07 -2.07 -15.90
CA ARG A 181 -10.21 -2.55 -17.28
C ARG A 181 -8.89 -2.58 -18.06
N GLU A 182 -7.81 -2.14 -17.44
CA GLU A 182 -6.49 -2.08 -18.07
C GLU A 182 -5.75 -3.40 -17.80
N ASN A 183 -5.71 -4.28 -18.80
CA ASN A 183 -5.04 -5.59 -18.74
C ASN A 183 -3.59 -5.54 -19.24
N GLU A 184 -3.07 -4.36 -19.62
CA GLU A 184 -1.70 -4.20 -20.09
C GLU A 184 -0.81 -3.67 -18.96
N PRO A 185 0.46 -4.12 -18.88
CA PRO A 185 1.39 -3.61 -17.89
C PRO A 185 1.64 -2.11 -18.13
N PHE A 186 1.54 -1.32 -17.06
CA PHE A 186 1.75 0.12 -17.11
C PHE A 186 3.23 0.42 -17.32
N TYR A 187 3.55 1.36 -18.21
CA TYR A 187 4.89 1.94 -18.32
C TYR A 187 4.85 3.38 -17.82
N VAL A 188 5.24 3.56 -16.57
CA VAL A 188 5.26 4.87 -15.92
C VAL A 188 6.61 5.53 -16.16
N ARG A 189 6.60 6.75 -16.69
CA ARG A 189 7.82 7.50 -17.00
C ARG A 189 7.98 8.66 -16.05
N LEU A 190 8.93 8.57 -15.13
CA LEU A 190 9.25 9.69 -14.24
C LEU A 190 10.38 10.53 -14.82
N SER A 191 10.26 11.85 -14.68
CA SER A 191 11.30 12.78 -15.08
C SER A 191 12.21 13.10 -13.89
N PRO A 192 13.54 13.17 -14.07
CA PRO A 192 14.45 13.64 -13.03
C PRO A 192 14.03 15.02 -12.52
N ARG A 193 14.11 15.25 -11.21
CA ARG A 193 13.81 16.54 -10.61
C ARG A 193 15.00 17.47 -10.80
N VAL A 194 14.79 18.58 -11.50
CA VAL A 194 15.78 19.64 -11.64
C VAL A 194 15.66 20.61 -10.47
N TYR A 195 16.61 20.56 -9.54
CA TYR A 195 16.68 21.49 -8.42
C TYR A 195 17.33 22.80 -8.86
N LYS A 196 16.60 23.91 -8.76
CA LYS A 196 17.18 25.24 -8.95
C LYS A 196 17.95 25.64 -7.69
N ILE A 197 19.27 25.45 -7.72
CA ILE A 197 20.14 25.84 -6.61
C ILE A 197 20.31 27.36 -6.66
N ASN A 198 19.80 28.07 -5.66
CA ASN A 198 20.15 29.47 -5.47
C ASN A 198 21.61 29.54 -4.96
N PRO A 199 22.44 30.46 -5.48
CA PRO A 199 23.80 30.64 -4.96
C PRO A 199 23.74 30.87 -3.46
N ALA A 200 24.37 29.98 -2.68
CA ALA A 200 24.48 30.18 -1.25
C ALA A 200 25.44 31.35 -1.00
N ILE A 201 24.97 32.41 -0.36
CA ILE A 201 25.86 33.41 0.26
C ILE A 201 26.52 32.69 1.44
N ILE A 202 27.75 32.24 1.24
CA ILE A 202 28.53 31.57 2.30
C ILE A 202 29.07 32.67 3.21
N SER A 203 28.26 33.06 4.20
CA SER A 203 28.75 33.75 5.40
C SER A 203 28.83 32.70 6.50
N PRO A 204 30.03 32.17 6.84
CA PRO A 204 30.22 31.16 7.88
C PRO A 204 29.61 31.56 9.22
N ASP A 205 29.48 32.87 9.45
CA ASP A 205 28.95 33.43 10.69
C ASP A 205 27.42 33.37 10.81
N MET A 206 26.68 33.10 9.74
CA MET A 206 25.20 33.13 9.75
C MET A 206 24.54 31.83 10.23
N TYR A 207 25.25 30.71 10.20
CA TYR A 207 24.64 29.39 10.44
C TYR A 207 25.42 28.57 11.47
N GLU A 208 24.70 27.73 12.21
CA GLU A 208 25.25 26.73 13.14
C GLU A 208 24.80 25.34 12.71
N ILE A 209 25.73 24.41 12.49
CA ILE A 209 25.43 23.02 12.16
C ILE A 209 25.56 22.17 13.42
N ARG A 210 24.50 21.43 13.76
CA ARG A 210 24.51 20.52 14.92
C ARG A 210 24.05 19.13 14.56
N LYS A 211 24.78 18.13 15.06
CA LYS A 211 24.39 16.72 15.01
C LYS A 211 23.64 16.35 16.29
N LEU A 212 22.39 15.91 16.13
CA LEU A 212 21.44 15.60 17.20
C LEU A 212 21.06 14.10 17.20
N GLY A 213 20.32 13.68 18.22
CA GLY A 213 19.90 12.28 18.37
C GLY A 213 20.98 11.38 18.99
N ASN A 214 20.92 10.08 18.69
CA ASN A 214 21.76 9.05 19.28
C ASN A 214 22.95 8.66 18.38
N ASN A 215 23.90 9.56 18.26
CA ASN A 215 25.14 9.42 17.47
C ASN A 215 26.30 8.66 18.16
N LYS A 216 26.02 7.66 19.02
CA LYS A 216 27.10 6.89 19.67
C LYS A 216 27.86 6.04 18.64
N SER A 217 29.11 5.69 18.96
CA SER A 217 29.96 4.92 18.03
C SER A 217 29.64 3.43 17.97
N ARG A 218 29.07 2.85 19.03
CA ARG A 218 28.82 1.40 19.13
C ARG A 218 27.43 1.08 19.66
N PRO A 219 26.74 0.09 19.07
CA PRO A 219 25.50 -0.45 19.61
C PRO A 219 25.77 -1.40 20.78
N VAL A 220 24.77 -1.56 21.63
CA VAL A 220 24.70 -2.62 22.65
C VAL A 220 23.82 -3.78 22.16
N GLY A 221 22.90 -3.50 21.24
CA GLY A 221 22.07 -4.50 20.57
C GLY A 221 21.50 -3.95 19.27
N SER A 222 20.57 -4.69 18.68
CA SER A 222 19.93 -4.30 17.43
C SER A 222 18.45 -4.68 17.43
N LEU A 223 17.62 -3.78 16.95
CA LEU A 223 16.22 -3.99 16.68
C LEU A 223 16.05 -4.57 15.28
N TYR A 224 15.15 -5.55 15.13
CA TYR A 224 14.82 -6.13 13.82
C TYR A 224 13.61 -5.46 13.21
N LEU A 225 13.74 -5.03 11.95
CA LEU A 225 12.68 -4.51 11.11
C LEU A 225 12.45 -5.55 10.01
N ASP A 226 11.52 -6.47 10.24
CA ASP A 226 11.37 -7.70 9.45
C ASP A 226 10.03 -7.79 8.73
N THR A 227 9.18 -6.80 8.93
CA THR A 227 7.84 -6.76 8.37
C THR A 227 7.61 -5.44 7.64
N HIS A 228 7.00 -5.51 6.46
CA HIS A 228 6.67 -4.34 5.65
C HIS A 228 5.81 -3.35 6.45
N GLY A 229 6.19 -2.07 6.43
CA GLY A 229 5.49 -1.00 7.13
C GLY A 229 5.80 -0.92 8.63
N GLN A 230 6.58 -1.86 9.20
CA GLN A 230 7.08 -1.72 10.56
C GLN A 230 8.07 -0.57 10.63
N GLN A 231 7.94 0.27 11.66
CA GLN A 231 8.84 1.42 11.84
C GLN A 231 9.44 1.47 13.23
N ALA A 232 10.64 2.04 13.30
CA ALA A 232 11.26 2.49 14.53
C ALA A 232 11.72 3.94 14.36
N ALA A 233 11.44 4.77 15.37
CA ALA A 233 11.75 6.19 15.34
C ALA A 233 12.48 6.64 16.59
N LEU A 234 13.32 7.66 16.42
CA LEU A 234 13.89 8.44 17.52
C LEU A 234 13.29 9.83 17.49
N PHE A 235 12.74 10.27 18.61
CA PHE A 235 12.40 11.66 18.83
C PHE A 235 13.68 12.47 19.06
N ILE A 236 13.86 13.53 18.28
CA ILE A 236 14.98 14.45 18.34
C ILE A 236 14.43 15.83 18.72
N GLU A 237 14.72 16.24 19.95
CA GLU A 237 14.26 17.50 20.51
C GLU A 237 14.91 18.72 19.84
N ASN A 238 14.14 19.81 19.75
CA ASN A 238 14.64 21.14 19.39
C ASN A 238 14.61 22.06 20.63
N ASN A 239 15.42 21.76 21.64
CA ASN A 239 15.38 22.44 22.94
C ASN A 239 15.61 23.96 22.92
N LYS A 240 16.14 24.51 21.81
CA LYS A 240 16.35 25.96 21.64
C LYS A 240 15.22 26.64 20.86
N ASN A 241 14.19 25.91 20.41
CA ASN A 241 13.11 26.43 19.55
C ASN A 241 13.63 27.16 18.29
N GLN A 242 14.79 26.75 17.77
CA GLN A 242 15.46 27.44 16.67
C GLN A 242 14.97 26.91 15.33
N ILE A 243 14.83 27.82 14.37
CA ILE A 243 14.53 27.46 12.98
C ILE A 243 15.79 26.85 12.36
N GLY A 244 15.62 25.69 11.73
CA GLY A 244 16.70 25.03 11.02
C GLY A 244 16.17 24.07 9.96
N ILE A 245 17.07 23.58 9.11
CA ILE A 245 16.79 22.61 8.05
C ILE A 245 17.53 21.31 8.37
N ILE A 246 16.83 20.18 8.28
CA ILE A 246 17.43 18.85 8.41
C ILE A 246 18.25 18.59 7.14
N GLN A 247 19.57 18.57 7.26
CA GLN A 247 20.46 18.35 6.12
C GLN A 247 20.71 16.87 5.88
N THR A 248 20.80 16.07 6.94
CA THR A 248 21.08 14.65 6.84
C THR A 248 20.42 13.88 7.96
N VAL A 249 20.12 12.61 7.69
CA VAL A 249 19.79 11.62 8.71
C VAL A 249 20.75 10.45 8.59
N GLU A 250 21.03 9.80 9.70
CA GLU A 250 21.90 8.64 9.75
C GLU A 250 21.31 7.55 10.62
N TYR A 251 21.53 6.30 10.22
CA TYR A 251 21.05 5.10 10.92
C TYR A 251 22.23 4.16 11.14
N TYR A 252 22.37 3.58 12.33
CA TYR A 252 23.34 2.52 12.55
C TYR A 252 22.77 1.18 12.06
N ILE A 253 23.33 0.66 10.98
CA ILE A 253 22.98 -0.59 10.33
C ILE A 253 23.81 -1.72 10.96
N SER A 254 23.15 -2.71 11.56
CA SER A 254 23.83 -3.83 12.22
C SER A 254 24.04 -5.01 11.27
N LYS A 255 25.24 -5.59 11.27
CA LYS A 255 25.57 -6.86 10.57
C LYS A 255 24.74 -8.08 10.99
N LYS A 256 23.94 -7.97 12.05
CA LYS A 256 23.03 -9.04 12.50
C LYS A 256 21.77 -9.14 11.64
N GLY A 257 21.54 -8.21 10.72
CA GLY A 257 20.43 -8.17 9.77
C GLY A 257 20.92 -8.24 8.32
N ASN A 258 20.01 -8.09 7.35
CA ASN A 258 20.39 -7.87 5.97
C ASN A 258 20.78 -6.40 5.80
N THR A 259 22.08 -6.12 5.68
CA THR A 259 22.59 -4.75 5.55
C THR A 259 22.47 -4.18 4.15
N ASN A 260 22.10 -5.00 3.17
CA ASN A 260 21.84 -4.58 1.79
C ASN A 260 20.34 -4.46 1.50
N ALA A 261 19.47 -4.77 2.48
CA ALA A 261 18.03 -4.61 2.33
C ALA A 261 17.69 -3.11 2.27
N PRO A 262 16.85 -2.67 1.31
CA PRO A 262 16.39 -1.30 1.27
C PRO A 262 15.53 -0.98 2.50
N PHE A 263 15.50 0.30 2.89
CA PHE A 263 14.58 0.81 3.89
C PHE A 263 14.13 2.22 3.52
N ARG A 264 12.98 2.64 4.06
CA ARG A 264 12.45 3.99 3.84
C ARG A 264 12.77 4.90 5.02
N VAL A 265 13.26 6.09 4.69
CA VAL A 265 13.42 7.21 5.62
C VAL A 265 12.07 7.91 5.75
N ARG A 266 11.64 8.15 6.99
CA ARG A 266 10.48 8.99 7.28
C ARG A 266 10.79 9.99 8.37
N ILE A 267 10.23 11.17 8.25
CA ILE A 267 10.37 12.23 9.25
C ILE A 267 8.97 12.74 9.61
N TYR A 268 8.66 12.81 10.90
CA TYR A 268 7.37 13.27 11.38
C TYR A 268 7.53 14.44 12.34
N GLN A 269 6.62 15.40 12.26
CA GLN A 269 6.43 16.35 13.37
C GLN A 269 5.58 15.70 14.46
N PRO A 270 5.73 16.11 15.73
CA PRO A 270 4.83 15.71 16.80
C PRO A 270 3.40 16.18 16.55
N ASP A 271 2.43 15.34 16.92
CA ASP A 271 1.03 15.75 17.06
C ASP A 271 0.76 16.40 18.43
N SER A 272 -0.51 16.76 18.69
CA SER A 272 -0.92 17.37 19.96
C SER A 272 -0.77 16.45 21.18
N ALA A 273 -0.68 15.13 20.98
CA ALA A 273 -0.47 14.14 22.03
C ALA A 273 1.04 13.83 22.24
N GLY A 274 1.92 14.43 21.45
CA GLY A 274 3.36 14.16 21.48
C GLY A 274 3.75 12.85 20.77
N LEU A 275 2.86 12.29 19.96
CA LEU A 275 3.13 11.12 19.11
C LEU A 275 3.66 11.56 17.74
N PRO A 276 4.30 10.67 16.96
CA PRO A 276 4.58 10.96 15.56
C PRO A 276 3.28 11.22 14.80
N GLY A 277 3.15 12.44 14.27
CA GLY A 277 1.95 12.93 13.59
C GLY A 277 2.13 13.04 12.09
N LYS A 278 2.12 14.28 11.57
CA LYS A 278 2.23 14.56 10.14
C LYS A 278 3.63 14.23 9.61
N GLU A 279 3.70 13.50 8.51
CA GLU A 279 4.94 13.24 7.76
C GLU A 279 5.43 14.52 7.06
N LEU A 280 6.73 14.79 7.16
CA LEU A 280 7.42 15.96 6.60
C LEU A 280 8.16 15.64 5.31
N THR A 281 8.48 14.36 5.07
CA THR A 281 9.03 13.89 3.80
C THR A 281 7.94 13.94 2.73
N GLN A 282 8.13 14.74 1.69
CA GLN A 282 7.17 14.84 0.59
C GLN A 282 7.30 13.65 -0.35
N ASP A 283 8.53 13.30 -0.70
CA ASP A 283 8.82 12.15 -1.55
C ASP A 283 9.18 10.91 -0.76
N ALA A 284 8.96 9.74 -1.36
CA ALA A 284 9.45 8.50 -0.78
C ALA A 284 10.97 8.44 -0.90
N ILE A 285 11.62 8.38 0.25
CA ILE A 285 13.07 8.30 0.37
C ILE A 285 13.43 6.87 0.72
N VAL A 286 13.51 6.01 -0.28
CA VAL A 286 13.96 4.62 -0.11
C VAL A 286 15.44 4.55 -0.45
N VAL A 287 16.23 4.00 0.47
CA VAL A 287 17.68 3.90 0.33
C VAL A 287 18.13 2.46 0.50
N LYS A 288 19.17 2.09 -0.23
CA LYS A 288 19.84 0.79 -0.13
C LYS A 288 21.26 1.02 0.40
N PRO A 289 21.57 0.59 1.63
CA PRO A 289 22.92 0.69 2.13
C PRO A 289 23.87 -0.22 1.35
N ASP A 290 25.10 0.26 1.18
CA ASP A 290 26.22 -0.51 0.61
C ASP A 290 27.34 -0.58 1.65
N LEU A 291 27.08 -1.32 2.73
CA LEU A 291 28.03 -1.51 3.83
C LEU A 291 27.73 -2.79 4.63
N SER A 292 28.76 -3.32 5.28
CA SER A 292 28.64 -4.52 6.12
C SER A 292 28.09 -4.23 7.52
N GLU A 293 28.42 -3.07 8.11
CA GLU A 293 27.95 -2.60 9.41
C GLU A 293 28.33 -1.12 9.59
N GLY A 294 27.52 -0.35 10.31
CA GLY A 294 27.90 0.98 10.80
C GLY A 294 26.88 2.07 10.48
N TRP A 295 27.32 3.32 10.61
CA TRP A 295 26.50 4.49 10.31
C TRP A 295 26.33 4.65 8.80
N TYR A 296 25.09 4.51 8.32
CA TYR A 296 24.70 4.88 6.97
C TYR A 296 24.12 6.29 6.97
N ARG A 297 24.64 7.17 6.12
CA ARG A 297 24.25 8.58 6.04
C ARG A 297 23.47 8.84 4.77
N ILE A 298 22.33 9.51 4.92
CA ILE A 298 21.45 9.94 3.83
C ILE A 298 21.49 11.47 3.76
N ASP A 299 21.75 12.01 2.58
CA ASP A 299 21.67 13.44 2.31
C ASP A 299 20.23 13.85 1.99
N LEU A 300 19.73 14.87 2.69
CA LEU A 300 18.37 15.38 2.58
C LEU A 300 18.35 16.88 2.23
N VAL A 301 19.49 17.48 1.85
CA VAL A 301 19.58 18.93 1.60
C VAL A 301 18.58 19.36 0.51
N LEU A 302 18.35 18.51 -0.49
CA LEU A 302 17.44 18.79 -1.60
C LEU A 302 15.96 18.61 -1.24
N GLU A 303 15.65 17.98 -0.11
CA GLU A 303 14.27 17.77 0.37
C GLU A 303 13.75 18.97 1.17
N ASP A 304 14.63 19.92 1.53
CA ASP A 304 14.33 21.17 2.25
C ASP A 304 13.41 20.98 3.47
N ILE A 305 13.71 19.96 4.27
CA ILE A 305 12.86 19.56 5.40
C ILE A 305 13.14 20.49 6.59
N GLU A 306 12.18 21.36 6.91
CA GLU A 306 12.23 22.19 8.10
C GLU A 306 12.29 21.34 9.38
N PHE A 307 13.16 21.70 10.31
CA PHE A 307 13.23 21.10 11.64
C PHE A 307 12.22 21.80 12.56
N PRO A 308 11.12 21.13 12.97
CA PRO A 308 10.07 21.78 13.74
C PRO A 308 10.57 22.29 15.10
N LYS A 309 9.93 23.35 15.60
CA LYS A 309 10.26 23.92 16.92
C LYS A 309 10.03 22.92 18.06
N GLN A 310 9.08 22.01 17.89
CA GLN A 310 8.76 20.96 18.86
C GLN A 310 9.71 19.76 18.77
N GLY A 311 10.69 19.77 17.85
CA GLY A 311 11.49 18.60 17.49
C GLY A 311 10.83 17.77 16.40
N ALA A 312 11.47 16.66 16.03
CA ALA A 312 10.98 15.74 15.00
C ALA A 312 11.25 14.29 15.38
N PHE A 313 10.41 13.39 14.90
CA PHE A 313 10.70 11.97 14.88
C PHE A 313 11.41 11.63 13.58
N VAL A 314 12.60 11.04 13.69
CA VAL A 314 13.30 10.46 12.55
C VAL A 314 13.13 8.96 12.62
N ALA A 315 12.48 8.40 11.61
CA ALA A 315 12.06 7.01 11.55
C ALA A 315 12.75 6.26 10.41
N ILE A 316 12.95 4.97 10.64
CA ILE A 316 13.27 3.98 9.62
C ILE A 316 12.08 3.03 9.51
N GLU A 317 11.64 2.81 8.28
CA GLU A 317 10.60 1.85 7.92
C GLU A 317 11.24 0.68 7.16
N GLY A 318 10.95 -0.54 7.62
CA GLY A 318 11.30 -1.74 6.86
C GLY A 318 10.48 -1.79 5.58
N VAL A 319 11.17 -1.86 4.43
CA VAL A 319 10.53 -2.06 3.13
C VAL A 319 10.95 -3.41 2.58
N PHE A 320 10.00 -4.10 1.96
CA PHE A 320 10.18 -5.42 1.38
C PHE A 320 9.52 -5.37 0.02
N PRO A 321 10.27 -5.00 -1.03
CA PRO A 321 9.79 -5.19 -2.39
C PRO A 321 9.71 -6.69 -2.70
N ASP A 322 8.92 -7.06 -3.70
CA ASP A 322 8.65 -8.47 -4.05
C ASP A 322 9.78 -9.08 -4.90
N ASP A 323 11.02 -8.86 -4.47
CA ASP A 323 12.27 -9.26 -5.15
C ASP A 323 13.26 -9.85 -4.14
N TYR A 324 12.74 -10.63 -3.21
CA TYR A 324 13.52 -11.25 -2.12
C TYR A 324 14.75 -12.03 -2.61
N ASP A 325 14.60 -12.75 -3.73
CA ASP A 325 15.68 -13.54 -4.33
C ASP A 325 16.89 -12.69 -4.75
N TYR A 326 16.67 -11.41 -5.07
CA TYR A 326 17.73 -10.48 -5.43
C TYR A 326 18.59 -10.08 -4.22
N TYR A 327 18.00 -9.87 -3.04
CA TYR A 327 18.78 -9.52 -1.83
C TYR A 327 19.41 -10.71 -1.15
N HIS A 328 18.86 -11.91 -1.37
CA HIS A 328 19.31 -13.12 -0.69
C HIS A 328 20.12 -14.06 -1.58
N GLY A 329 20.18 -13.78 -2.89
CA GLY A 329 20.92 -14.58 -3.86
C GLY A 329 20.40 -16.01 -3.90
N SER A 330 19.27 -16.26 -4.57
CA SER A 330 18.69 -17.58 -4.89
C SER A 330 19.08 -18.70 -3.90
N ALA A 331 18.69 -18.58 -2.64
CA ALA A 331 18.75 -19.72 -1.72
C ALA A 331 17.47 -20.53 -1.96
N ASP A 332 17.60 -21.67 -2.65
CA ASP A 332 16.52 -22.64 -2.85
C ASP A 332 15.69 -22.75 -1.56
N PHE A 333 14.37 -22.54 -1.67
CA PHE A 333 13.45 -22.69 -0.54
C PHE A 333 13.64 -24.07 0.09
N VAL A 334 14.33 -24.14 1.23
CA VAL A 334 14.44 -25.38 2.00
C VAL A 334 13.13 -25.56 2.77
N ASP A 335 12.31 -26.52 2.35
CA ASP A 335 11.08 -26.90 3.05
C ASP A 335 11.39 -27.38 4.47
N ILE A 336 11.09 -26.53 5.47
CA ILE A 336 11.39 -26.75 6.90
C ILE A 336 10.62 -27.95 7.48
N LYS A 337 9.71 -28.58 6.72
CA LYS A 337 9.00 -29.79 7.16
C LYS A 337 9.87 -31.06 7.18
N ALA A 338 11.08 -31.05 6.62
CA ALA A 338 11.87 -32.27 6.46
C ALA A 338 12.94 -32.56 7.53
N THR A 339 13.29 -31.63 8.43
CA THR A 339 14.45 -31.84 9.33
C THR A 339 14.14 -31.55 10.79
N LYS A 340 13.88 -32.61 11.57
CA LYS A 340 13.87 -32.59 13.05
C LYS A 340 15.30 -32.53 13.63
N GLN A 341 16.15 -31.65 13.12
CA GLN A 341 17.41 -31.30 13.77
C GLN A 341 17.43 -29.79 14.00
N PRO A 342 17.68 -29.31 15.23
CA PRO A 342 17.88 -27.90 15.46
C PRO A 342 19.15 -27.47 14.72
N LEU A 343 19.00 -26.61 13.71
CA LEU A 343 20.12 -25.94 13.05
C LEU A 343 20.96 -25.24 14.13
N GLN A 344 22.15 -25.78 14.39
CA GLN A 344 23.17 -25.10 15.16
C GLN A 344 23.70 -23.94 14.30
N ASN A 345 23.44 -22.71 14.77
CA ASN A 345 24.11 -21.45 14.43
C ASN A 345 25.03 -21.44 13.20
N GLU A 346 24.55 -20.87 12.09
CA GLU A 346 25.11 -19.72 11.36
C GLU A 346 24.24 -19.54 10.10
N ASN A 347 23.78 -18.31 9.82
CA ASN A 347 22.79 -17.95 8.78
C ASN A 347 21.31 -18.18 9.12
N LEU A 348 20.85 -17.64 10.26
CA LEU A 348 19.46 -17.20 10.34
C LEU A 348 19.24 -16.14 9.25
N LEU A 349 18.51 -16.49 8.19
CA LEU A 349 18.09 -15.58 7.13
C LEU A 349 17.44 -14.36 7.77
N ALA A 350 18.15 -13.23 7.77
CA ALA A 350 17.58 -11.95 8.13
C ALA A 350 16.97 -11.37 6.85
N TYR A 351 15.65 -11.23 6.84
CA TYR A 351 14.87 -10.75 5.71
C TYR A 351 15.03 -9.23 5.57
N GLY A 352 15.08 -8.52 6.69
CA GLY A 352 15.10 -7.07 6.73
C GLY A 352 16.25 -6.45 7.50
N GLN A 353 16.18 -5.13 7.61
CA GLN A 353 17.21 -4.32 8.25
C GLN A 353 17.23 -4.54 9.76
N ARG A 354 18.43 -4.48 10.35
CA ARG A 354 18.61 -4.35 11.80
C ARG A 354 19.19 -3.00 12.17
N LEU A 355 18.47 -2.29 13.03
CA LEU A 355 18.83 -0.96 13.53
C LEU A 355 19.54 -1.09 14.88
N GLY A 356 20.76 -0.55 14.99
CA GLY A 356 21.50 -0.53 16.24
C GLY A 356 20.77 0.25 17.33
N TYR A 357 20.94 -0.16 18.59
CA TYR A 357 20.48 0.61 19.75
C TYR A 357 21.49 0.58 20.90
N ASN A 358 21.38 1.54 21.80
CA ASN A 358 22.13 1.59 23.06
C ASN A 358 21.26 2.20 24.17
N ARG A 359 21.84 2.68 25.29
CA ARG A 359 21.07 3.26 26.42
C ARG A 359 20.74 4.76 26.30
N LYS A 360 21.41 5.51 25.42
CA LYS A 360 21.15 6.94 25.16
C LYS A 360 19.83 7.08 24.39
N GLY A 361 18.96 8.02 24.76
CA GLY A 361 17.69 8.24 24.08
C GLY A 361 16.63 7.16 24.35
N ARG A 362 16.76 6.44 25.47
CA ARG A 362 15.87 5.31 25.84
C ARG A 362 14.40 5.68 26.05
N LYS A 363 14.13 6.96 26.32
CA LYS A 363 12.78 7.51 26.42
C LYS A 363 12.31 8.14 25.11
N ASP A 364 13.12 8.10 24.07
CA ASP A 364 12.83 8.83 22.84
C ASP A 364 12.61 7.85 21.68
N THR A 365 12.54 6.55 21.96
CA THR A 365 12.35 5.49 20.97
C THR A 365 10.90 5.05 20.87
N TRP A 366 10.40 5.07 19.64
CA TRP A 366 9.02 4.81 19.28
C TRP A 366 8.95 3.74 18.21
N HIS A 367 7.89 2.94 18.27
CA HIS A 367 7.66 1.82 17.38
C HIS A 367 6.28 1.93 16.78
N TYR A 368 6.20 1.69 15.47
CA TYR A 368 4.95 1.57 14.76
C TYR A 368 4.62 0.09 14.62
N SER A 369 3.52 -0.32 15.26
CA SER A 369 3.05 -1.70 15.22
C SER A 369 2.34 -2.03 13.91
N MET A 370 2.23 -3.33 13.61
CA MET A 370 1.38 -3.84 12.52
C MET A 370 -0.10 -3.45 12.65
N SER A 371 -0.55 -3.12 13.86
CA SER A 371 -1.89 -2.58 14.11
C SER A 371 -1.99 -1.07 13.79
N LYS A 372 -1.01 -0.50 13.08
CA LYS A 372 -0.96 0.91 12.66
C LYS A 372 -0.98 1.91 13.83
N ILE A 373 -0.40 1.52 14.96
CA ILE A 373 -0.37 2.32 16.19
C ILE A 373 1.08 2.57 16.62
N TRP A 374 1.39 3.81 16.96
CA TRP A 374 2.62 4.21 17.63
C TRP A 374 2.58 3.89 19.12
N PHE A 375 3.68 3.32 19.63
CA PHE A 375 3.89 3.10 21.04
C PHE A 375 5.37 3.25 21.40
N GLN A 376 5.63 3.57 22.66
CA GLN A 376 6.97 3.83 23.17
C GLN A 376 7.50 2.58 23.89
N LEU A 377 8.79 2.25 23.70
CA LEU A 377 9.42 1.09 24.34
C LEU A 377 9.93 1.38 25.76
N GLU A 378 9.04 1.79 26.65
CA GLU A 378 9.41 2.17 28.01
C GLU A 378 10.04 1.02 28.83
N LYS A 379 9.58 -0.22 28.61
CA LYS A 379 10.00 -1.39 29.41
C LYS A 379 11.34 -1.99 28.99
N GLN A 380 11.74 -1.83 27.74
CA GLN A 380 13.02 -2.36 27.22
C GLN A 380 14.15 -1.32 27.28
N ALA A 381 13.81 -0.04 27.46
CA ALA A 381 14.69 1.09 27.78
C ALA A 381 15.99 1.14 26.96
N PHE A 382 15.88 0.99 25.64
CA PHE A 382 16.95 1.29 24.70
C PHE A 382 16.57 2.46 23.79
N GLY A 383 17.58 3.22 23.38
CA GLY A 383 17.45 4.24 22.35
C GLY A 383 18.02 3.75 21.04
N VAL A 384 17.21 3.75 19.99
CA VAL A 384 17.69 3.44 18.65
C VAL A 384 18.77 4.43 18.21
N MET A 385 19.73 3.96 17.44
CA MET A 385 20.86 4.73 16.95
C MET A 385 20.47 5.38 15.63
N ILE A 386 19.76 6.49 15.78
CA ILE A 386 19.37 7.41 14.71
C ILE A 386 19.96 8.77 15.06
N SER A 387 20.50 9.48 14.08
CA SER A 387 20.95 10.86 14.26
C SER A 387 20.52 11.73 13.09
N ALA A 388 20.42 13.04 13.34
CA ALA A 388 20.13 14.01 12.30
C ALA A 388 21.10 15.18 12.42
N THR A 389 21.58 15.69 11.30
CA THR A 389 22.37 16.93 11.26
C THR A 389 21.46 18.05 10.79
N VAL A 390 21.34 19.09 11.61
CA VAL A 390 20.46 20.24 11.35
C VAL A 390 21.31 21.50 11.19
N LYS A 391 21.02 22.27 10.15
CA LYS A 391 21.58 23.60 9.92
C LYS A 391 20.62 24.65 10.46
N TYR A 392 21.03 25.35 11.51
CA TYR A 392 20.28 26.44 12.14
C TYR A 392 20.74 27.79 11.62
N VAL A 393 19.83 28.76 11.58
CA VAL A 393 20.17 30.17 11.49
C VAL A 393 20.61 30.64 12.88
N LYS A 394 21.77 31.31 13.00
CA LYS A 394 22.18 31.89 14.29
C LYS A 394 21.23 33.03 14.65
N ASN A 395 20.78 33.09 15.91
CA ASN A 395 20.18 34.32 16.44
C ASN A 395 21.31 35.32 16.62
N THR A 396 21.35 36.36 15.78
CA THR A 396 22.06 37.60 16.10
C THR A 396 21.18 38.37 17.07
N ASP A 397 21.37 38.18 18.37
CA ASP A 397 20.79 39.09 19.35
C ASP A 397 21.48 40.45 19.16
N ASN A 398 20.73 41.45 18.67
CA ASN A 398 21.12 42.85 18.66
C ASN A 398 21.20 43.38 20.11
N ASN A 399 22.27 43.04 20.84
CA ASN A 399 22.54 43.59 22.17
C ASN A 399 23.78 44.51 22.23
N ASP A 400 24.40 44.83 21.09
CA ASP A 400 25.60 45.68 21.03
C ASP A 400 25.33 47.08 20.41
N GLN A 401 24.11 47.62 20.49
CA GLN A 401 23.81 49.00 20.03
C GLN A 401 23.21 49.94 21.09
N GLU A 402 23.37 49.67 22.38
CA GLU A 402 22.99 50.63 23.45
C GLU A 402 24.14 51.08 24.36
N ASN A 403 25.40 50.84 23.99
CA ASN A 403 26.54 51.47 24.65
C ASN A 403 27.56 51.98 23.63
N GLU A 404 27.24 53.10 22.99
CA GLU A 404 28.24 54.10 22.56
C GLU A 404 27.62 55.50 22.50
#